data_AF-A0A5J5G3S2-F1
#
_entry.id   AF-A0A5J5G3S2-F1
#
_cell.length_a   1.000
_cell.length_b   1.000
_cell.length_c   1.000
_cell.angle_alpha   90.00
_cell.angle_beta   90.00
_cell.angle_gamma   90.00
#
_symmetry.space_group_name_H-M   'P 1'
#
loop_
_entity.id
_entity.type
_entity.pdbx_description
1 polymer ?
#
loop_
_entity_poly.entity_id
_entity_poly.type
_entity_poly.pdbx_seq_one_letter_code
_entity_poly.pdbx_strand_id
1 'polypeptide(L)'
;MNEFSIVCRILGSLFYRAPQDALLAPLFTALQQGALQKNWPLAQDALLEQLQKNYRPAELEQDYKALFIGAECGVSPWRSDYDKDYQEADVRTFLQLRGMPLPATPADHFGGLLLAASWLEDQAQPDETAAQIALFDDFILPWSDRFLGQVESHAKSAFYRTLAALSREALEAMREDLAESESGAE
;
A
#
# COMPACT_ATOMS: atom_id res chain seq x y z
N MET A 1 -4.99 -7.26 16.24
CA MET A 1 -4.70 -6.52 15.00
C MET A 1 -5.20 -7.40 13.88
N ASN A 2 -6.17 -6.93 13.10
CA ASN A 2 -6.78 -7.72 12.04
C ASN A 2 -5.76 -7.96 10.90
N GLU A 3 -5.88 -9.10 10.22
CA GLU A 3 -5.07 -9.54 9.08
C GLU A 3 -5.06 -8.50 7.96
N PHE A 4 -6.24 -7.93 7.64
CA PHE A 4 -6.39 -6.84 6.68
C PHE A 4 -5.54 -5.60 7.03
N SER A 5 -5.62 -5.15 8.29
CA SER A 5 -4.83 -4.02 8.80
C SER A 5 -3.33 -4.28 8.72
N ILE A 6 -2.87 -5.51 8.98
CA ILE A 6 -1.44 -5.87 8.90
C ILE A 6 -0.92 -5.73 7.46
N VAL A 7 -1.62 -6.32 6.49
CA VAL A 7 -1.24 -6.27 5.07
C VAL A 7 -1.19 -4.82 4.58
N CYS A 8 -2.28 -4.07 4.79
CA CYS A 8 -2.40 -2.67 4.40
C CYS A 8 -1.30 -1.81 5.03
N ARG A 9 -1.01 -2.01 6.32
CA ARG A 9 0.03 -1.24 7.04
C ARG A 9 1.42 -1.52 6.50
N ILE A 10 1.74 -2.78 6.20
CA ILE A 10 3.07 -3.17 5.71
C ILE A 10 3.29 -2.65 4.30
N LEU A 11 2.36 -2.91 3.38
CA LEU A 11 2.46 -2.43 2.00
C LEU A 11 2.48 -0.90 1.95
N GLY A 12 1.55 -0.25 2.67
CA GLY A 12 1.48 1.20 2.75
C GLY A 12 2.77 1.81 3.27
N SER A 13 3.37 1.23 4.31
CA SER A 13 4.64 1.71 4.87
C SER A 13 5.81 1.59 3.89
N LEU A 14 5.90 0.50 3.11
CA LEU A 14 6.98 0.26 2.16
C LEU A 14 6.95 1.19 0.92
N PHE A 15 5.77 1.73 0.58
CA PHE A 15 5.63 2.76 -0.46
C PHE A 15 5.65 4.19 0.07
N TYR A 16 5.22 4.43 1.31
CA TYR A 16 5.08 5.78 1.86
C TYR A 16 6.36 6.30 2.53
N ARG A 17 7.14 5.40 3.14
CA ARG A 17 8.33 5.77 3.92
C ARG A 17 9.59 5.39 3.19
N ALA A 18 10.58 6.27 3.27
CA ALA A 18 11.90 5.97 2.76
C ALA A 18 12.50 4.78 3.54
N PRO A 19 13.22 3.84 2.87
CA PRO A 19 13.75 2.63 3.50
C PRO A 19 14.63 2.85 4.75
N GLN A 20 15.25 4.03 4.86
CA GLN A 20 16.07 4.45 5.99
C GLN A 20 15.29 5.06 7.16
N ASP A 21 13.97 5.23 7.05
CA ASP A 21 13.11 5.66 8.15
C ASP A 21 13.21 4.63 9.29
N ALA A 22 13.57 5.10 10.49
CA ALA A 22 13.73 4.25 11.67
C ALA A 22 12.45 3.46 12.01
N LEU A 23 11.27 3.96 11.61
CA LEU A 23 10.00 3.26 11.79
C LEU A 23 9.88 1.98 10.96
N LEU A 24 10.65 1.85 9.86
CA LEU A 24 10.69 0.63 9.05
C LEU A 24 11.72 -0.40 9.54
N ALA A 25 12.62 -0.04 10.47
CA ALA A 25 13.68 -0.94 10.93
C ALA A 25 13.14 -2.29 11.48
N PRO A 26 12.05 -2.33 12.27
CA PRO A 26 11.46 -3.60 12.71
C PRO A 26 10.91 -4.43 11.55
N LEU A 27 10.30 -3.79 10.53
CA LEU A 27 9.77 -4.48 9.36
C LEU A 27 10.87 -5.12 8.53
N PHE A 28 11.96 -4.39 8.25
CA PHE A 28 13.09 -4.96 7.52
C PHE A 28 13.82 -6.05 8.31
N THR A 29 13.88 -5.93 9.63
CA THR A 29 14.38 -7.00 10.51
C THR A 29 13.51 -8.26 10.40
N ALA A 30 12.19 -8.10 10.46
CA ALA A 30 11.24 -9.20 10.32
C ALA A 30 11.31 -9.85 8.93
N LEU A 31 11.48 -9.05 7.87
CA LEU A 31 11.69 -9.55 6.51
C LEU A 31 12.97 -10.40 6.44
N GLN A 32 14.10 -9.89 6.93
CA GLN A 32 15.37 -10.61 6.91
C GLN A 32 15.33 -11.94 7.69
N GLN A 33 14.59 -11.98 8.79
CA GLN A 33 14.43 -13.17 9.64
C GLN A 33 13.37 -14.15 9.10
N GLY A 34 12.69 -13.84 8.00
CA GLY A 34 11.57 -14.62 7.47
C GLY A 34 10.32 -14.59 8.37
N ALA A 35 10.29 -13.70 9.36
CA ALA A 35 9.15 -13.52 10.25
C ALA A 35 7.97 -12.83 9.55
N LEU A 36 8.24 -12.02 8.51
CA LEU A 36 7.18 -11.42 7.70
C LEU A 36 6.30 -12.49 7.06
N GLN A 37 6.91 -13.48 6.39
CA GLN A 37 6.20 -14.57 5.73
C GLN A 37 5.34 -15.38 6.70
N LYS A 38 5.86 -15.70 7.88
CA LYS A 38 5.13 -16.48 8.90
C LYS A 38 3.87 -15.80 9.45
N ASN A 39 3.81 -14.48 9.37
CA ASN A 39 2.70 -13.68 9.89
C ASN A 39 1.90 -13.02 8.76
N TRP A 40 2.15 -13.39 7.50
CA TRP A 40 1.42 -12.87 6.36
C TRP A 40 0.14 -13.69 6.15
N PRO A 41 -1.04 -13.09 6.13
CA PRO A 41 -2.30 -13.82 6.10
C PRO A 41 -2.69 -14.30 4.69
N LEU A 42 -2.08 -13.75 3.64
CA LEU A 42 -2.41 -14.08 2.24
C LEU A 42 -1.51 -15.18 1.69
N ALA A 43 -2.02 -15.98 0.74
CA ALA A 43 -1.29 -17.06 0.11
C ALA A 43 -0.26 -16.56 -0.94
N GLN A 44 0.82 -15.92 -0.47
CA GLN A 44 1.81 -15.22 -1.31
C GLN A 44 3.27 -15.60 -0.97
N ASP A 45 3.48 -16.79 -0.41
CA ASP A 45 4.78 -17.28 0.08
C ASP A 45 5.93 -17.09 -0.92
N ALA A 46 5.70 -17.42 -2.19
CA ALA A 46 6.71 -17.32 -3.23
C ALA A 46 7.20 -15.88 -3.43
N LEU A 47 6.29 -14.89 -3.40
CA LEU A 47 6.64 -13.47 -3.54
C LEU A 47 7.32 -12.92 -2.28
N LEU A 48 6.88 -13.35 -1.09
CA LEU A 48 7.52 -12.95 0.17
C LEU A 48 8.94 -13.50 0.28
N GLU A 49 9.18 -14.75 -0.15
CA GLU A 49 10.52 -15.31 -0.26
C GLU A 49 11.40 -14.53 -1.25
N GLN A 50 10.85 -14.16 -2.41
CA GLN A 50 11.57 -13.35 -3.39
C GLN A 50 11.88 -11.96 -2.82
N LEU A 51 10.93 -11.33 -2.13
CA LEU A 51 11.10 -10.01 -1.51
C LEU A 51 12.24 -10.04 -0.49
N GLN A 52 12.28 -11.08 0.35
CA GLN A 52 13.37 -11.31 1.30
C GLN A 52 14.71 -11.54 0.59
N LYS A 53 14.75 -12.40 -0.42
CA LYS A 53 15.97 -12.70 -1.21
C LYS A 53 16.52 -11.45 -1.90
N ASN A 54 15.63 -10.56 -2.35
CA ASN A 54 15.95 -9.31 -3.04
C ASN A 54 16.26 -8.13 -2.11
N TYR A 55 16.15 -8.30 -0.80
CA TYR A 55 16.45 -7.22 0.14
C TYR A 55 17.95 -6.89 0.18
N ARG A 56 18.31 -5.72 -0.35
CA ARG A 56 19.68 -5.16 -0.34
C ARG A 56 19.59 -3.69 0.09
N PRO A 57 19.88 -3.35 1.37
CA PRO A 57 19.60 -2.02 1.91
C PRO A 57 20.16 -0.85 1.09
N ALA A 58 21.41 -0.97 0.63
CA ALA A 58 22.07 0.07 -0.14
C ALA A 58 21.44 0.28 -1.53
N GLU A 59 21.03 -0.80 -2.21
CA GLU A 59 20.35 -0.72 -3.51
C GLU A 59 18.92 -0.20 -3.33
N LEU A 60 18.24 -0.62 -2.26
CA LEU A 60 16.87 -0.25 -1.95
C LEU A 60 16.72 1.25 -1.73
N GLU A 61 17.63 1.87 -0.97
CA GLU A 61 17.61 3.32 -0.75
C GLU A 61 17.77 4.10 -2.05
N GLN A 62 18.71 3.70 -2.89
CA GLN A 62 18.97 4.35 -4.18
C GLN A 62 17.77 4.20 -5.12
N ASP A 63 17.17 3.01 -5.15
CA ASP A 63 16.01 2.71 -5.99
C ASP A 63 14.77 3.48 -5.53
N TYR A 64 14.49 3.54 -4.22
CA TYR A 64 13.39 4.34 -3.68
C TYR A 64 13.52 5.82 -4.07
N LYS A 65 14.73 6.38 -3.95
CA LYS A 65 15.00 7.76 -4.36
C LYS A 65 14.75 7.96 -5.85
N ALA A 66 15.24 7.05 -6.69
CA ALA A 66 15.05 7.14 -8.14
C ALA A 66 13.57 6.97 -8.56
N LEU A 67 12.83 6.11 -7.86
CA LEU A 67 11.43 5.83 -8.15
C LEU A 67 10.51 6.97 -7.72
N PHE A 68 10.62 7.47 -6.49
CA PHE A 68 9.55 8.28 -5.87
C PHE A 68 9.97 9.68 -5.40
N ILE A 69 11.27 10.01 -5.42
CA ILE A 69 11.76 11.26 -4.81
C ILE A 69 12.25 12.25 -5.87
N GLY A 70 11.76 13.49 -5.77
CA GLY A 70 12.17 14.61 -6.61
C GLY A 70 11.27 14.80 -7.83
N ALA A 71 11.44 15.94 -8.50
CA ALA A 71 10.62 16.32 -9.65
C ALA A 71 10.82 15.41 -10.89
N GLU A 72 11.97 14.73 -10.96
CA GLU A 72 12.31 13.77 -12.03
C GLU A 72 12.21 12.32 -11.55
N CYS A 73 11.40 12.06 -10.53
CA CYS A 73 11.16 10.69 -10.07
C CYS A 73 10.57 9.85 -11.21
N GLY A 74 10.98 8.57 -11.28
CA GLY A 74 10.56 7.68 -12.36
C GLY A 74 9.08 7.32 -12.33
N VAL A 75 8.46 7.40 -11.14
CA VAL A 75 7.06 7.04 -10.91
C VAL A 75 6.46 7.98 -9.87
N SER A 76 5.41 8.71 -10.25
CA SER A 76 4.67 9.49 -9.26
C SER A 76 3.87 8.57 -8.34
N PRO A 77 3.93 8.73 -7.01
CA PRO A 77 3.10 7.96 -6.10
C PRO A 77 1.70 8.58 -5.86
N TRP A 78 1.29 9.58 -6.63
CA TRP A 78 0.06 10.35 -6.43
C TRP A 78 -0.99 10.08 -7.51
N ARG A 79 -2.24 9.82 -7.13
CA ARG A 79 -3.33 9.53 -8.09
C ARG A 79 -3.55 10.67 -9.09
N SER A 80 -3.45 11.91 -8.64
CA SER A 80 -3.62 13.13 -9.46
C SER A 80 -2.69 13.20 -10.70
N ASP A 81 -1.62 12.42 -10.73
CA ASP A 81 -0.76 12.30 -11.92
C ASP A 81 -1.23 11.26 -12.94
N TYR A 82 -2.10 10.33 -12.55
CA TYR A 82 -2.65 9.24 -13.40
C TYR A 82 -4.05 9.53 -13.92
N ASP A 83 -4.83 10.31 -13.17
CA ASP A 83 -6.23 10.59 -13.44
C ASP A 83 -6.47 12.11 -13.30
N LYS A 84 -6.81 12.76 -14.43
CA LYS A 84 -7.01 14.22 -14.47
C LYS A 84 -8.42 14.65 -14.10
N ASP A 85 -9.36 13.72 -14.12
CA ASP A 85 -10.74 13.99 -13.72
C ASP A 85 -10.91 13.82 -12.19
N TYR A 86 -10.00 13.06 -11.55
CA TYR A 86 -9.91 12.90 -10.11
C TYR A 86 -9.67 14.21 -9.35
N GLN A 87 -10.43 14.41 -8.27
CA GLN A 87 -10.24 15.50 -7.32
C GLN A 87 -9.69 14.96 -5.98
N GLU A 88 -8.49 15.38 -5.58
CA GLU A 88 -7.91 14.98 -4.28
C GLU A 88 -8.78 15.36 -3.08
N ALA A 89 -9.57 16.42 -3.21
CA ALA A 89 -10.50 16.85 -2.17
C ALA A 89 -11.54 15.77 -1.79
N ASP A 90 -11.90 14.89 -2.73
CA ASP A 90 -12.89 13.84 -2.51
C ASP A 90 -12.37 12.79 -1.53
N VAL A 91 -11.15 12.27 -1.74
CA VAL A 91 -10.56 11.29 -0.81
C VAL A 91 -10.24 11.92 0.54
N ARG A 92 -9.80 13.18 0.54
CA ARG A 92 -9.53 13.91 1.78
C ARG A 92 -10.79 14.04 2.62
N THR A 93 -11.89 14.47 1.99
CA THR A 93 -13.18 14.65 2.66
C THR A 93 -13.71 13.29 3.15
N PHE A 94 -13.62 12.25 2.31
CA PHE A 94 -13.98 10.88 2.69
C PHE A 94 -13.24 10.45 3.97
N LEU A 95 -11.91 10.54 4.01
CA LEU A 95 -11.12 10.13 5.17
C LEU A 95 -11.35 11.01 6.42
N GLN A 96 -11.58 12.31 6.24
CA GLN A 96 -11.92 13.23 7.34
C GLN A 96 -13.27 12.90 7.97
N LEU A 97 -14.29 12.57 7.17
CA LEU A 97 -15.60 12.16 7.66
C LEU A 97 -15.53 10.88 8.49
N ARG A 98 -14.54 10.02 8.19
CA ARG A 98 -14.26 8.81 8.98
C ARG A 98 -13.53 9.11 10.29
N GLY A 99 -12.93 10.29 10.44
CA GLY A 99 -12.19 10.72 11.62
C GLY A 99 -10.68 10.57 11.51
N MET A 100 -10.14 10.29 10.31
CA MET A 100 -8.71 10.10 10.12
C MET A 100 -7.97 11.45 10.22
N PRO A 101 -6.95 11.59 11.08
CA PRO A 101 -6.13 12.79 11.12
C PRO A 101 -5.22 12.82 9.88
N LEU A 102 -5.46 13.79 9.00
CA LEU A 102 -4.68 13.95 7.77
C LEU A 102 -3.66 15.09 7.87
N PRO A 103 -2.46 14.91 7.30
CA PRO A 103 -1.50 16.00 7.12
C PRO A 103 -1.99 17.02 6.07
N ALA A 104 -1.29 18.16 6.00
CA ALA A 104 -1.53 19.18 4.97
C ALA A 104 -1.04 18.76 3.57
N THR A 105 -0.22 17.71 3.48
CA THR A 105 0.16 17.11 2.19
C THR A 105 -1.05 16.43 1.55
N PRO A 106 -1.10 16.30 0.22
CA PRO A 106 -2.21 15.62 -0.47
C PRO A 106 -2.48 14.21 0.12
N ALA A 107 -3.73 13.75 0.02
CA ALA A 107 -4.20 12.50 0.63
C ALA A 107 -4.28 11.34 -0.38
N ASP A 108 -3.89 11.57 -1.63
CA ASP A 108 -4.00 10.63 -2.76
C ASP A 108 -2.70 9.86 -3.04
N HIS A 109 -1.78 9.80 -2.08
CA HIS A 109 -0.56 8.99 -2.16
C HIS A 109 -0.90 7.50 -2.08
N PHE A 110 -0.42 6.66 -2.99
CA PHE A 110 -0.71 5.22 -3.02
C PHE A 110 -0.47 4.53 -1.67
N GLY A 111 0.75 4.64 -1.14
CA GLY A 111 1.07 4.10 0.19
C GLY A 111 0.27 4.75 1.33
N GLY A 112 -0.15 6.01 1.19
CA GLY A 112 -0.98 6.71 2.18
C GLY A 112 -2.40 6.17 2.21
N LEU A 113 -2.98 5.83 1.05
CA LEU A 113 -4.29 5.20 0.95
C LEU A 113 -4.31 3.81 1.58
N LEU A 114 -3.25 3.01 1.41
CA LEU A 114 -3.12 1.72 2.12
C LEU A 114 -3.00 1.91 3.64
N LEU A 115 -2.27 2.93 4.10
CA LEU A 115 -2.25 3.26 5.53
C LEU A 115 -3.62 3.73 6.03
N ALA A 116 -4.40 4.42 5.20
CA ALA A 116 -5.77 4.79 5.50
C ALA A 116 -6.68 3.56 5.62
N ALA A 117 -6.52 2.55 4.75
CA ALA A 117 -7.25 1.29 4.85
C ALA A 117 -6.98 0.56 6.18
N SER A 118 -5.71 0.49 6.58
CA SER A 118 -5.32 -0.04 7.89
C SER A 118 -5.91 0.78 9.05
N TRP A 119 -5.99 2.10 8.90
CA TRP A 119 -6.58 2.96 9.91
C TRP A 119 -8.09 2.74 10.06
N LEU A 120 -8.82 2.60 8.94
CA LEU A 120 -10.26 2.33 8.95
C LEU A 120 -10.56 1.04 9.70
N GLU A 121 -9.79 -0.01 9.40
CA GLU A 121 -9.86 -1.30 10.07
C GLU A 121 -9.61 -1.20 11.59
N ASP A 122 -8.62 -0.42 12.00
CA ASP A 122 -8.31 -0.26 13.42
C ASP A 122 -9.38 0.54 14.19
N GLN A 123 -10.17 1.39 13.53
CA GLN A 123 -11.21 2.18 14.21
C GLN A 123 -12.47 1.36 14.53
N ALA A 124 -12.71 0.25 13.86
CA ALA A 124 -13.85 -0.64 14.13
C ALA A 124 -15.22 0.07 14.13
N GLN A 125 -15.46 1.00 13.19
CA GLN A 125 -16.76 1.68 13.08
C GLN A 125 -17.83 0.73 12.52
N PRO A 126 -19.13 0.93 12.83
CA PRO A 126 -20.20 0.01 12.41
C PRO A 126 -20.31 -0.24 10.89
N ASP A 127 -19.87 0.71 10.07
CA ASP A 127 -19.89 0.63 8.60
C ASP A 127 -18.46 0.56 8.01
N GLU A 128 -17.52 0.02 8.77
CA GLU A 128 -16.10 -0.13 8.40
C GLU A 128 -15.93 -0.88 7.08
N THR A 129 -16.56 -2.04 6.91
CA THR A 129 -16.44 -2.84 5.67
C THR A 129 -16.89 -2.03 4.46
N ALA A 130 -18.03 -1.31 4.55
CA ALA A 130 -18.49 -0.43 3.48
C ALA A 130 -17.50 0.72 3.21
N ALA A 131 -16.86 1.26 4.25
CA ALA A 131 -15.82 2.27 4.11
C ALA A 131 -14.56 1.73 3.42
N GLN A 132 -14.12 0.52 3.77
CA GLN A 132 -12.98 -0.14 3.15
C GLN A 132 -13.27 -0.46 1.67
N ILE A 133 -14.47 -0.94 1.37
CA ILE A 133 -14.95 -1.18 0.00
C ILE A 133 -14.89 0.11 -0.81
N ALA A 134 -15.50 1.20 -0.32
CA ALA A 134 -15.44 2.50 -0.99
C ALA A 134 -14.00 3.00 -1.16
N LEU A 135 -13.14 2.80 -0.14
CA LEU A 135 -11.73 3.18 -0.24
C LEU A 135 -11.01 2.43 -1.38
N PHE A 136 -11.24 1.12 -1.48
CA PHE A 136 -10.63 0.30 -2.53
C PHE A 136 -11.18 0.64 -3.91
N ASP A 137 -12.50 0.60 -4.07
CA ASP A 137 -13.16 0.74 -5.36
C ASP A 137 -13.03 2.15 -5.95
N ASP A 138 -13.16 3.18 -5.11
CA ASP A 138 -13.19 4.56 -5.61
C ASP A 138 -11.81 5.20 -5.61
N PHE A 139 -10.91 4.82 -4.69
CA PHE A 139 -9.67 5.57 -4.44
C PHE A 139 -8.36 4.80 -4.70
N ILE A 140 -8.35 3.47 -4.68
CA ILE A 140 -7.11 2.68 -4.86
C ILE A 140 -7.11 1.93 -6.19
N LEU A 141 -8.06 1.03 -6.41
CA LEU A 141 -8.10 0.11 -7.55
C LEU A 141 -8.17 0.78 -8.93
N PRO A 142 -8.83 1.95 -9.13
CA PRO A 142 -8.94 2.56 -10.46
C PRO A 142 -7.60 2.91 -11.13
N TRP A 143 -6.52 3.01 -10.36
CA TRP A 143 -5.21 3.45 -10.85
C TRP A 143 -4.03 2.63 -10.32
N SER A 144 -4.24 1.78 -9.30
CA SER A 144 -3.19 0.96 -8.68
C SER A 144 -2.43 0.14 -9.72
N ASP A 145 -3.11 -0.49 -10.68
CA ASP A 145 -2.45 -1.33 -11.69
C ASP A 145 -1.47 -0.56 -12.57
N ARG A 146 -1.82 0.69 -12.94
CA ARG A 146 -0.97 1.57 -13.74
C ARG A 146 0.22 2.04 -12.93
N PHE A 147 -0.01 2.43 -11.68
CA PHE A 147 1.06 2.81 -10.75
C PHE A 147 2.05 1.66 -10.54
N LEU A 148 1.56 0.46 -10.16
CA LEU A 148 2.37 -0.71 -9.91
C LEU A 148 3.13 -1.17 -11.17
N GLY A 149 2.50 -1.12 -12.35
CA GLY A 149 3.17 -1.40 -13.63
C GLY A 149 4.30 -0.43 -13.95
N GLN A 150 4.16 0.86 -13.59
CA GLN A 150 5.26 1.83 -13.72
C GLN A 150 6.38 1.54 -12.72
N VAL A 151 6.06 1.19 -11.47
CA VAL A 151 7.06 0.75 -10.48
C VAL A 151 7.86 -0.43 -11.01
N GLU A 152 7.20 -1.45 -11.55
CA GLU A 152 7.86 -2.63 -12.13
C GLU A 152 8.82 -2.25 -13.28
N SER A 153 8.39 -1.32 -14.13
CA SER A 153 9.13 -0.90 -15.33
C SER A 153 10.33 0.01 -15.03
N HIS A 154 10.24 0.84 -14.00
CA HIS A 154 11.27 1.84 -13.67
C HIS A 154 12.18 1.43 -12.51
N ALA A 155 11.78 0.43 -11.71
CA ALA A 155 12.59 -0.07 -10.61
C ALA A 155 13.91 -0.64 -11.13
N LYS A 156 15.01 -0.25 -10.50
CA LYS A 156 16.35 -0.77 -10.79
C LYS A 156 16.63 -2.01 -9.95
N SER A 157 16.13 -2.05 -8.72
CA SER A 157 16.24 -3.22 -7.84
C SER A 157 15.15 -4.25 -8.13
N ALA A 158 15.44 -5.52 -7.82
CA ALA A 158 14.41 -6.57 -7.86
C ALA A 158 13.40 -6.44 -6.71
N PHE A 159 13.73 -5.70 -5.64
CA PHE A 159 12.86 -5.52 -4.48
C PHE A 159 11.56 -4.82 -4.85
N TYR A 160 11.62 -3.63 -5.46
CA TYR A 160 10.41 -2.87 -5.82
C TYR A 160 9.57 -3.55 -6.92
N ARG A 161 10.21 -4.29 -7.84
CA ARG A 161 9.49 -5.16 -8.78
C ARG A 161 8.69 -6.24 -8.06
N THR A 162 9.32 -6.91 -7.09
CA THR A 162 8.65 -7.96 -6.30
C THR A 162 7.54 -7.37 -5.43
N LEU A 163 7.80 -6.22 -4.81
CA LEU A 163 6.82 -5.52 -3.98
C LEU A 163 5.60 -5.09 -4.79
N ALA A 164 5.79 -4.63 -6.03
CA ALA A 164 4.69 -4.25 -6.90
C ALA A 164 3.79 -5.46 -7.25
N ALA A 165 4.39 -6.59 -7.62
CA ALA A 165 3.66 -7.84 -7.84
C ALA A 165 2.92 -8.32 -6.59
N LEU A 166 3.60 -8.32 -5.43
CA LEU A 166 3.01 -8.68 -4.13
C LEU A 166 1.80 -7.81 -3.80
N SER A 167 1.90 -6.50 -4.07
CA SER A 167 0.83 -5.55 -3.76
C SER A 167 -0.36 -5.73 -4.69
N ARG A 168 -0.14 -6.08 -5.95
CA ARG A 168 -1.23 -6.33 -6.92
C ARG A 168 -2.08 -7.52 -6.48
N GLU A 169 -1.44 -8.65 -6.22
CA GLU A 169 -2.12 -9.85 -5.73
C GLU A 169 -2.78 -9.61 -4.36
N ALA A 170 -2.16 -8.83 -3.48
CA ALA A 170 -2.74 -8.52 -2.17
C ALA A 170 -3.99 -7.64 -2.28
N LEU A 171 -3.98 -6.64 -3.17
CA LEU A 171 -5.13 -5.77 -3.40
C LEU A 171 -6.34 -6.54 -3.93
N GLU A 172 -6.11 -7.48 -4.84
CA GLU A 172 -7.15 -8.35 -5.39
C GLU A 172 -7.75 -9.24 -4.29
N ALA A 173 -6.92 -10.00 -3.58
CA ALA A 173 -7.38 -10.87 -2.50
C ALA A 173 -8.13 -10.10 -1.39
N MET A 174 -7.60 -8.94 -0.98
CA MET A 174 -8.28 -8.10 0.02
C MET A 174 -9.63 -7.57 -0.45
N ARG A 175 -9.78 -7.24 -1.74
CA ARG A 175 -11.07 -6.76 -2.26
C ARG A 175 -12.10 -7.88 -2.34
N GLU A 176 -11.67 -9.09 -2.71
CA GLU A 176 -12.49 -10.31 -2.71
C GLU A 176 -13.01 -10.61 -1.30
N ASP A 177 -12.13 -10.63 -0.30
CA ASP A 177 -12.51 -10.85 1.11
C ASP A 177 -13.53 -9.81 1.62
N LEU A 178 -13.37 -8.55 1.22
CA LEU A 178 -14.32 -7.48 1.53
C LEU A 178 -15.69 -7.71 0.85
N ALA A 179 -15.71 -8.18 -0.39
CA ALA A 179 -16.95 -8.48 -1.12
C ALA A 179 -17.68 -9.68 -0.50
N GLU A 180 -16.96 -10.71 -0.07
CA GLU A 180 -17.55 -11.84 0.66
C GLU A 180 -18.17 -11.38 1.99
N SER A 181 -17.48 -10.52 2.73
CA SER A 181 -17.95 -9.95 3.98
C SER A 181 -19.22 -9.09 3.81
N GLU A 182 -19.33 -8.36 2.71
CA GLU A 182 -20.55 -7.61 2.34
C GLU A 182 -21.72 -8.56 2.04
N SER A 183 -21.48 -9.60 1.23
CA SER A 183 -22.51 -10.57 0.84
C SER A 183 -23.00 -11.48 1.98
N GLY A 184 -22.15 -11.74 2.97
CA GLY A 184 -22.49 -12.54 4.15
C GLY A 184 -23.20 -11.76 5.26
N ALA A 185 -23.28 -10.43 5.14
CA ALA A 185 -23.96 -9.54 6.09
C ALA A 185 -25.42 -9.23 5.68
N GLU A 186 -25.84 -9.63 4.48
CA GLU A 186 -27.24 -9.59 3.99
C GLU A 186 -28.06 -10.83 4.41
#